data_AF-A0A2N2K544-F1
#
_entry.id   AF-A0A2N2K544-F1
#
_cell.length_a   1.000
_cell.length_b   1.000
_cell.length_c   1.000
_cell.angle_alpha   90.00
_cell.angle_beta   90.00
_cell.angle_gamma   90.00
#
_symmetry.space_group_name_H-M   'P 1'
#
loop_
_entity.id
_entity.type
_entity.pdbx_description
1 polymer ?
#
loop_
_entity_poly.entity_id
_entity_poly.type
_entity_poly.pdbx_seq_one_letter_code
_entity_poly.pdbx_strand_id
1 'polypeptide(L)' 'MAASKIAITIDDKFLKQFDYLVKTKRFANRSKAIQDAVAEKLARLERSRLAQECAKLDAEFERSLAEEGFSAEIAEWPEY' A
#
# COMPACT_ATOMS: atom_id res chain seq x y z
N MET A 1 -16.38 2.82 -12.54
CA MET A 1 -15.32 3.83 -12.39
C MET A 1 -14.87 4.28 -13.77
N ALA A 2 -14.76 5.59 -14.00
CA ALA A 2 -14.23 6.12 -15.25
C ALA A 2 -12.73 5.78 -15.33
N ALA A 3 -12.30 5.22 -16.46
CA ALA A 3 -10.89 4.95 -16.72
C ALA A 3 -10.36 5.98 -17.71
N SER A 4 -9.30 6.71 -17.33
CA SER A 4 -8.59 7.61 -18.24
C SER A 4 -7.69 6.83 -19.19
N LYS A 5 -7.72 7.17 -20.49
CA LYS A 5 -6.82 6.58 -21.48
C LYS A 5 -5.48 7.30 -21.43
N ILE A 6 -4.41 6.51 -21.42
CA ILE A 6 -3.03 7.00 -21.47
C ILE A 6 -2.29 6.30 -22.62
N ALA A 7 -1.41 7.04 -23.28
CA ALA A 7 -0.44 6.46 -24.21
C ALA A 7 0.83 6.13 -23.42
N ILE A 8 1.33 4.90 -23.54
CA ILE A 8 2.56 4.45 -22.88
C ILE A 8 3.49 3.83 -23.91
N THR A 9 4.79 4.04 -23.73
CA THR A 9 5.83 3.34 -24.48
C THR A 9 6.27 2.14 -23.65
N ILE A 10 6.25 0.95 -24.24
CA ILE A 10 6.69 -0.30 -23.62
C ILE A 10 7.58 -1.06 -24.61
N ASP A 11 8.57 -1.77 -24.09
CA ASP A 11 9.44 -2.62 -24.89
C ASP A 11 8.64 -3.73 -25.59
N ASP A 12 8.99 -4.02 -26.85
CA ASP A 12 8.27 -4.96 -27.71
C ASP A 12 8.33 -6.40 -27.17
N LYS A 13 9.42 -6.81 -26.52
CA LYS A 13 9.52 -8.16 -25.93
C LYS A 13 8.57 -8.30 -24.75
N PHE A 14 8.49 -7.27 -23.91
CA PHE A 14 7.53 -7.23 -22.80
C PHE A 14 6.09 -7.23 -23.30
N LEU A 15 5.78 -6.44 -24.34
CA LEU A 15 4.45 -6.42 -24.95
C LEU A 15 4.02 -7.81 -25.44
N LYS A 16 4.93 -8.54 -26.11
CA LYS A 16 4.68 -9.91 -26.59
C LYS A 16 4.40 -10.91 -25.47
N GLN A 17 5.18 -10.87 -24.40
CA GLN A 17 4.94 -11.72 -23.22
C GLN A 17 3.60 -11.39 -22.59
N PHE A 18 3.26 -10.12 -22.53
CA PHE A 18 2.00 -9.65 -21.97
C PHE A 18 0.79 -10.10 -22.81
N ASP A 19 0.91 -10.00 -24.13
CA ASP A 19 -0.10 -10.49 -25.07
C ASP A 19 -0.35 -11.99 -24.96
N TYR A 20 0.70 -12.77 -24.69
CA TYR A 20 0.56 -14.19 -24.42
C TYR A 20 -0.29 -14.45 -23.16
N LEU A 21 -0.10 -13.67 -22.09
CA LEU A 21 -0.91 -13.78 -20.87
C LEU A 21 -2.39 -13.39 -21.09
N VAL A 22 -2.65 -12.41 -21.97
CA VAL A 22 -4.02 -12.07 -22.38
C VAL A 22 -4.62 -13.19 -23.24
N LYS A 23 -3.85 -13.76 -24.18
CA LYS A 23 -4.29 -14.88 -25.04
C LYS A 23 -4.63 -16.14 -24.26
N THR A 24 -3.88 -16.43 -23.20
CA THR A 24 -4.14 -17.56 -22.28
C THR A 24 -5.33 -17.31 -21.35
N LYS A 25 -6.11 -16.23 -21.57
CA LYS A 25 -7.29 -15.84 -20.79
C LYS A 25 -7.04 -15.61 -19.30
N ARG A 26 -5.78 -15.42 -18.88
CA ARG A 26 -5.47 -14.97 -17.51
C ARG A 26 -5.97 -13.55 -17.25
N PHE A 27 -6.08 -12.74 -18.31
CA PHE A 27 -6.64 -11.40 -18.25
C PHE A 27 -7.62 -11.17 -19.40
N ALA A 28 -8.68 -10.41 -19.13
CA ALA A 28 -9.73 -10.12 -20.12
C ALA A 28 -9.24 -9.25 -21.28
N ASN A 29 -8.34 -8.31 -21.03
CA ASN A 29 -7.74 -7.45 -22.04
C ASN A 29 -6.42 -6.82 -21.51
N ARG A 30 -5.67 -6.19 -22.41
CA ARG A 30 -4.40 -5.51 -22.06
C ARG A 30 -4.59 -4.43 -21.00
N SER A 31 -5.62 -3.59 -21.14
CA SER A 31 -5.86 -2.48 -20.19
C SER A 31 -6.13 -2.98 -18.77
N LYS A 32 -6.92 -4.05 -18.62
CA LYS A 32 -7.24 -4.65 -17.34
C LYS A 32 -6.00 -5.27 -16.70
N ALA A 33 -5.20 -6.00 -17.48
CA ALA A 33 -3.96 -6.57 -17.01
C ALA A 33 -2.96 -5.50 -16.53
N ILE A 34 -2.82 -4.39 -17.27
CA ILE A 34 -1.92 -3.28 -16.88
C ILE A 34 -2.45 -2.59 -15.62
N GLN A 35 -3.76 -2.35 -15.56
CA GLN A 35 -4.40 -1.75 -14.40
C GLN A 35 -4.17 -2.58 -13.13
N ASP A 36 -4.36 -3.89 -13.21
CA ASP A 36 -4.16 -4.80 -12.07
C ASP A 36 -2.68 -4.82 -11.64
N ALA A 37 -1.73 -4.85 -12.58
CA ALA A 37 -0.30 -4.79 -12.29
C ALA A 37 0.12 -3.46 -11.62
N VAL A 38 -0.43 -2.34 -12.09
CA VAL A 38 -0.18 -1.00 -11.49
C VAL A 38 -0.78 -0.93 -10.10
N ALA A 39 -2.02 -1.40 -9.91
CA ALA A 39 -2.67 -1.44 -8.60
C ALA A 39 -1.89 -2.29 -7.60
N GLU A 40 -1.39 -3.47 -8.01
CA GLU A 40 -0.55 -4.31 -7.17
C GLU A 40 0.76 -3.60 -6.80
N LYS A 41 1.41 -2.94 -7.75
CA LYS A 41 2.67 -2.22 -7.48
C LYS A 41 2.44 -1.04 -6.53
N LEU A 42 1.37 -0.29 -6.71
CA LEU A 42 0.98 0.80 -5.81
C LEU A 42 0.67 0.26 -4.41
N ALA A 43 -0.13 -0.79 -4.27
CA ALA A 43 -0.43 -1.40 -2.98
C ALA A 43 0.84 -1.91 -2.27
N ARG A 44 1.80 -2.48 -3.00
CA ARG A 44 3.10 -2.88 -2.44
C ARG A 44 3.92 -1.68 -1.95
N LEU A 45 3.91 -0.56 -2.68
CA LEU A 45 4.60 0.67 -2.28
C LEU A 45 3.90 1.37 -1.10
N GLU A 46 2.57 1.36 -1.06
CA GLU A 46 1.78 1.91 0.05
C GLU A 46 2.03 1.16 1.35
N ARG A 47 2.18 -0.17 1.30
CA ARG A 47 2.57 -0.97 2.47
C ARG A 47 3.92 -0.57 3.05
N SER A 48 4.88 -0.15 2.23
CA SER A 48 6.14 0.43 2.74
C SER A 48 5.98 1.86 3.24
N ARG A 49 4.96 2.59 2.78
CA ARG A 49 4.75 3.98 3.17
C ARG A 49 4.32 4.08 4.63
N LEU A 50 3.42 3.22 5.10
CA LEU A 50 3.07 3.19 6.54
C LEU A 50 4.31 2.93 7.40
N ALA A 51 5.14 1.94 7.03
CA ALA A 51 6.38 1.65 7.76
C ALA A 51 7.37 2.83 7.72
N GLN A 52 7.49 3.52 6.58
CA GLN A 52 8.33 4.72 6.44
C GLN A 52 7.80 5.92 7.22
N GLU A 53 6.48 6.13 7.25
CA GLU A 53 5.87 7.20 8.05
C GLU A 53 5.95 6.88 9.55
N CYS A 54 5.73 5.63 9.96
CA CYS A 54 5.95 5.20 11.35
C CYS A 54 7.41 5.35 11.78
N ALA A 55 8.37 5.20 10.88
CA ALA A 55 9.78 5.43 11.18
C ALA A 55 10.13 6.92 11.40
N LYS A 56 9.23 7.86 11.05
CA LYS A 56 9.40 9.29 11.34
C LYS A 56 8.89 9.68 12.73
N LEU A 57 8.13 8.80 13.39
CA LEU A 57 7.62 9.03 14.73
C LEU A 57 8.72 8.83 15.77
N ASP A 58 8.76 9.69 16.78
CA ASP A 58 9.68 9.56 17.92
C ASP A 58 9.02 8.71 19.01
N ALA A 59 9.60 7.55 19.27
CA ALA A 59 9.05 6.59 20.22
C ALA A 59 9.00 7.11 21.67
N GLU A 60 9.92 7.99 22.08
CA GLU A 60 9.89 8.57 23.42
C GLU A 60 8.80 9.63 23.54
N PHE A 61 8.66 10.47 22.53
CA PHE A 61 7.60 11.49 22.49
C PHE A 61 6.21 10.85 22.50
N GLU A 62 5.96 9.89 21.62
CA GLU A 62 4.66 9.21 21.52
C GLU A 62 4.32 8.45 22.81
N ARG A 63 5.32 7.85 23.48
CA ARG A 63 5.12 7.21 24.79
C ARG A 63 4.76 8.22 25.86
N SER A 64 5.47 9.36 25.92
CA SER A 64 5.19 10.40 26.92
C SER A 64 3.77 10.98 26.78
N LEU A 65 3.28 11.11 25.54
CA LEU A 65 1.93 11.56 25.25
C LEU A 65 0.87 10.50 25.60
N ALA A 66 1.14 9.22 25.30
CA ALA A 66 0.25 8.12 25.64
C ALA A 66 0.16 7.86 27.16
N GLU A 67 1.24 8.14 27.89
CA GLU A 67 1.32 8.00 29.34
C GLU A 67 0.89 9.29 30.08
N GLU A 68 0.54 10.36 29.37
CA GLU A 68 0.00 11.60 29.92
C GLU A 68 -1.43 11.36 30.46
N GLY A 69 -1.51 10.85 31.68
CA GLY A 69 -2.76 10.49 32.36
C GLY A 69 -2.68 9.17 33.13
N PHE A 70 -1.74 8.29 32.74
CA PHE A 70 -1.51 7.00 33.40
C PHE A 70 -1.12 7.15 34.88
N SER A 71 -0.37 8.21 35.19
CA SER A 71 0.04 8.54 36.57
C SER A 71 -1.14 8.94 37.48
N ALA A 72 -2.23 9.47 36.91
CA ALA A 72 -3.45 9.77 37.65
C ALA A 72 -4.39 8.55 37.73
N GLU A 73 -4.47 7.75 36.67
CA GLU A 73 -5.37 6.59 36.58
C GLU A 73 -4.91 5.40 37.43
N ILE A 74 -3.59 5.19 37.63
CA ILE A 74 -3.06 4.13 38.50
C ILE A 74 -3.62 4.21 39.93
N ALA A 75 -3.95 5.42 40.42
CA ALA A 75 -4.53 5.62 41.75
C ALA A 75 -6.02 5.24 41.84
N GLU A 76 -6.71 5.14 40.69
CA GLU A 76 -8.14 4.79 40.60
C GLU A 76 -8.37 3.31 40.25
N TRP A 77 -7.32 2.58 39.89
CA TRP A 77 -7.45 1.17 39.54
C TRP A 77 -7.62 0.31 40.81
N PRO A 78 -8.68 -0.52 40.90
CA PRO A 78 -8.87 -1.39 42.04
C PRO A 78 -7.77 -2.45 42.11
N GLU A 79 -7.21 -2.65 43.30
CA GLU A 79 -6.29 -3.77 43.58
C GLU A 79 -7.04 -5.11 43.36
N TYR A 80 -6.43 -6.01 42.59
CA TYR A 80 -6.99 -7.32 42.25
C TYR A 80 -6.73 -8.35 43.35
#